data_AF-G5SW89-F1
#
_entry.id   AF-G5SW89-F1
#
_cell.length_a   1.000
_cell.length_b   1.000
_cell.length_c   1.000
_cell.angle_alpha   90.00
_cell.angle_beta   90.00
_cell.angle_gamma   90.00
#
_symmetry.space_group_name_H-M   'P 1'
#
loop_
_entity.id
_entity.type
_entity.pdbx_description
1 polymer ?
#
loop_
_entity_poly.entity_id
_entity_poly.type
_entity_poly.pdbx_seq_one_letter_code
_entity_poly.pdbx_strand_id
1 'polypeptide(L)'
;MYKPTYKKRTARMISWVCGSLFTLFSLLYLFVMQADLLATAQHLLSKGQTVYSPLWGTVIITFLLLLLQGVFRRIMVYPLRFHALYYFPSCVVLGLLTSIVPQTGWNVQLSTNWIWLTVCIFLYILVTWMALHFPDRKNGKQNAFSFLWVNFLWLALQFCMVNSIANTKDVYHYRLKAERYLVEGQDSLALQVGAQSLQTDRSLTAMRVFALSRENLLGEKLFDFPQYNGSQDLLPSLSDTTYAHDWTKALYKHLGGKPGKNMKDNTRFLELLSQRPSATAAAKDYLLCAYLLDKNLDAFVTVLPRCHEVNDNLPLHYKEALILYNRLHTTPAITYKNSVIETNLNDFLHYGMQYTHATERSNQCRRMYGNTYWWYYYYQKPSE
;
A
#
# COMPACT_ATOMS: atom_id res chain seq x y z
N MET A 1 56.11 -21.64 -3.45
CA MET A 1 55.95 -20.22 -2.99
C MET A 1 54.69 -19.55 -3.59
N TYR A 2 53.52 -20.21 -3.60
CA TYR A 2 52.30 -19.76 -4.32
C TYR A 2 51.07 -19.51 -3.41
N LYS A 3 51.18 -19.78 -2.10
CA LYS A 3 50.07 -19.75 -1.12
C LYS A 3 49.59 -18.35 -0.66
N PRO A 4 50.44 -17.32 -0.45
CA PRO A 4 49.96 -16.04 0.09
C PRO A 4 49.19 -15.21 -0.95
N THR A 5 49.58 -15.28 -2.22
CA THR A 5 48.96 -14.51 -3.33
C THR A 5 47.56 -15.02 -3.67
N TYR A 6 47.37 -16.35 -3.66
CA TYR A 6 46.06 -16.98 -3.88
C TYR A 6 45.06 -16.60 -2.77
N LYS A 7 45.47 -16.70 -1.49
CA LYS A 7 44.61 -16.32 -0.35
C LYS A 7 44.20 -14.84 -0.39
N LYS A 8 45.12 -13.93 -0.75
CA LYS A 8 44.83 -12.50 -0.94
C LYS A 8 43.88 -12.23 -2.12
N ARG A 9 43.99 -12.99 -3.21
CA ARG A 9 43.09 -12.88 -4.37
C ARG A 9 41.68 -13.37 -4.01
N THR A 10 41.56 -14.52 -3.35
CA THR A 10 40.26 -15.06 -2.90
C THR A 10 39.58 -14.17 -1.87
N ALA A 11 40.33 -13.62 -0.91
CA ALA A 11 39.77 -12.68 0.08
C ALA A 11 39.23 -11.40 -0.59
N ARG A 12 39.96 -10.85 -1.56
CA ARG A 12 39.49 -9.69 -2.34
C ARG A 12 38.23 -10.04 -3.14
N MET A 13 38.22 -11.19 -3.83
CA MET A 13 37.06 -11.65 -4.58
C MET A 13 35.81 -11.76 -3.70
N ILE A 14 35.90 -12.46 -2.56
CA ILE A 14 34.78 -12.61 -1.63
C ILE A 14 34.29 -11.24 -1.14
N SER A 15 35.22 -10.35 -0.77
CA SER A 15 34.87 -9.00 -0.31
C SER A 15 34.14 -8.18 -1.38
N TRP A 16 34.62 -8.23 -2.62
CA TRP A 16 33.98 -7.57 -3.76
C TRP A 16 32.59 -8.12 -4.05
N VAL A 17 32.43 -9.46 -4.08
CA VAL A 17 31.14 -10.09 -4.37
C VAL A 17 30.12 -9.83 -3.26
N CYS A 18 30.51 -9.97 -1.99
CA CYS A 18 29.61 -9.65 -0.88
C CYS A 18 29.23 -8.17 -0.87
N GLY A 19 30.19 -7.27 -1.15
CA GLY A 19 29.94 -5.83 -1.23
C GLY A 19 29.01 -5.46 -2.39
N SER A 20 29.19 -6.07 -3.56
CA SER A 20 28.31 -5.84 -4.70
C SER A 20 26.89 -6.34 -4.46
N LEU A 21 26.73 -7.52 -3.85
CA LEU A 21 25.42 -8.07 -3.50
C LEU A 21 24.70 -7.20 -2.46
N PHE A 22 25.40 -6.78 -1.41
CA PHE A 22 24.84 -5.87 -0.41
C PHE A 22 24.44 -4.53 -1.03
N THR A 23 25.31 -3.95 -1.86
CA THR A 23 25.03 -2.68 -2.56
C THR A 23 23.80 -2.82 -3.46
N LEU A 24 23.74 -3.87 -4.29
CA LEU A 24 22.60 -4.11 -5.18
C LEU A 24 21.30 -4.29 -4.39
N PHE A 25 21.34 -5.08 -3.31
CA PHE A 25 20.21 -5.25 -2.42
C PHE A 25 19.76 -3.91 -1.83
N SER A 26 20.67 -3.14 -1.22
CA SER A 26 20.34 -1.84 -0.62
C SER A 26 19.78 -0.85 -1.64
N LEU A 27 20.35 -0.77 -2.84
CA LEU A 27 19.85 0.11 -3.91
C LEU A 27 18.42 -0.26 -4.33
N LEU A 28 18.17 -1.54 -4.64
CA LEU A 28 16.84 -1.99 -5.04
C LEU A 28 15.83 -1.83 -3.91
N TYR A 29 16.22 -2.19 -2.70
CA TYR A 29 15.38 -2.11 -1.51
C TYR A 29 14.99 -0.66 -1.18
N LEU A 30 15.96 0.26 -1.13
CA LEU A 30 15.70 1.66 -0.80
C LEU A 30 14.95 2.38 -1.93
N PHE A 31 15.34 2.16 -3.19
CA PHE A 31 14.77 2.91 -4.31
C PHE A 31 13.41 2.39 -4.75
N VAL A 32 13.23 1.07 -4.85
CA VAL A 32 12.00 0.48 -5.41
C VAL A 32 10.94 0.26 -4.35
N MET A 33 11.34 -0.21 -3.15
CA MET A 33 10.39 -0.62 -2.12
C MET A 33 10.15 0.48 -1.08
N GLN A 34 11.20 1.19 -0.64
CA GLN A 34 11.13 2.02 0.57
C GLN A 34 11.19 3.53 0.29
N ALA A 35 11.32 3.97 -0.96
CA ALA A 35 11.53 5.38 -1.30
C ALA A 35 10.42 6.29 -0.77
N ASP A 36 9.16 5.89 -0.90
CA ASP A 36 8.01 6.66 -0.44
C ASP A 36 7.91 6.69 1.09
N LEU A 37 8.28 5.59 1.76
CA LEU A 37 8.39 5.53 3.22
C LEU A 37 9.47 6.49 3.72
N LEU A 38 10.62 6.55 3.06
CA LEU A 38 11.73 7.44 3.43
C LEU A 38 11.39 8.91 3.18
N ALA A 39 10.71 9.20 2.08
CA ALA A 39 10.21 10.54 1.79
C ALA A 39 9.29 11.03 2.91
N THR A 40 8.41 10.13 3.35
CA THR A 40 7.47 10.35 4.45
C THR A 40 8.21 10.50 5.79
N ALA A 41 9.14 9.60 6.11
CA ALA A 41 9.92 9.71 7.34
C ALA A 41 10.68 11.05 7.40
N GLN A 42 11.28 11.49 6.29
CA GLN A 42 12.03 12.73 6.25
C GLN A 42 11.17 13.98 6.47
N HIS A 43 10.02 14.14 5.80
CA HIS A 43 9.22 15.34 6.04
C HIS A 43 8.45 15.31 7.37
N LEU A 44 8.13 14.14 7.95
CA LEU A 44 7.70 14.08 9.36
C LEU A 44 8.79 14.59 10.29
N LEU A 45 10.01 14.05 10.17
CA LEU A 45 11.13 14.41 11.03
C LEU A 45 11.57 15.89 10.87
N SER A 46 11.45 16.43 9.65
CA SER A 46 11.77 17.83 9.36
C SER A 46 10.59 18.80 9.51
N LYS A 47 9.44 18.34 10.02
CA LYS A 47 8.22 19.16 10.16
C LYS A 47 7.81 19.88 8.87
N GLY A 48 7.98 19.20 7.73
CA GLY A 48 7.64 19.72 6.41
C GLY A 48 8.69 20.63 5.75
N GLN A 49 9.86 20.83 6.35
CA GLN A 49 10.86 21.78 5.84
C GLN A 49 11.73 21.23 4.71
N THR A 50 11.80 19.90 4.55
CA THR A 50 12.72 19.29 3.57
C THR A 50 11.99 18.35 2.63
N VAL A 51 12.52 18.24 1.40
CA VAL A 51 12.05 17.32 0.37
C VAL A 51 13.08 16.21 0.21
N TYR A 52 12.62 14.95 0.20
CA TYR A 52 13.47 13.80 -0.03
C TYR A 52 13.62 13.54 -1.53
N SER A 53 14.86 13.33 -1.98
CA SER A 53 15.13 12.82 -3.32
C SER A 53 15.43 11.32 -3.26
N PRO A 54 14.61 10.45 -3.87
CA PRO A 54 14.80 9.00 -3.81
C PRO A 54 16.16 8.53 -4.32
N LEU A 55 16.66 9.13 -5.40
CA LEU A 55 17.94 8.74 -6.00
C LEU A 55 19.11 9.07 -5.06
N TRP A 56 19.22 10.34 -4.66
CA TRP A 56 20.31 10.79 -3.81
C TRP A 56 20.24 10.18 -2.41
N GLY A 57 19.03 10.08 -1.85
CA GLY A 57 18.81 9.42 -0.57
C GLY A 57 19.27 7.97 -0.58
N THR A 58 18.92 7.22 -1.63
CA THR A 58 19.35 5.83 -1.78
C THR A 58 20.87 5.70 -1.87
N VAL A 59 21.53 6.54 -2.68
CA VAL A 59 22.99 6.53 -2.85
C VAL A 59 23.71 6.89 -1.55
N ILE A 60 23.27 7.97 -0.88
CA ILE A 60 23.88 8.44 0.37
C ILE A 60 23.71 7.40 1.49
N ILE A 61 22.51 6.86 1.69
CA ILE A 61 22.25 5.83 2.71
C ILE A 61 23.10 4.59 2.43
N THR A 62 23.11 4.09 1.19
CA THR A 62 23.91 2.91 0.82
C THR A 62 25.40 3.13 1.07
N PHE A 63 25.92 4.32 0.74
CA PHE A 63 27.30 4.68 1.00
C PHE A 63 27.63 4.71 2.51
N LEU A 64 26.77 5.32 3.33
CA LEU A 64 26.92 5.35 4.78
C LEU A 64 26.91 3.95 5.41
N LEU A 65 26.06 3.06 4.91
CA LEU A 65 26.01 1.66 5.32
C LEU A 65 27.32 0.92 4.98
N LEU A 66 27.88 1.15 3.79
CA LEU A 66 29.19 0.59 3.43
C LEU A 66 30.33 1.13 4.30
N LEU A 67 30.30 2.42 4.67
CA LEU A 67 31.26 2.98 5.62
C LEU A 67 31.15 2.33 7.00
N LEU A 68 29.93 2.10 7.49
CA LEU A 68 29.68 1.42 8.76
C LEU A 68 30.27 0.00 8.75
N GLN A 69 30.08 -0.74 7.66
CA GLN A 69 30.72 -2.03 7.45
C GLN A 69 32.25 -1.93 7.49
N GLY A 70 32.83 -0.89 6.85
CA GLY A 70 34.26 -0.63 6.87
C GLY A 70 34.82 -0.35 8.28
N VAL A 71 34.08 0.38 9.12
CA VAL A 71 34.42 0.61 10.53
C VAL A 71 34.40 -0.71 11.30
N PHE A 72 33.34 -1.51 11.16
CA PHE A 72 33.22 -2.78 11.88
C PHE A 72 34.32 -3.77 11.50
N ARG A 73 34.76 -3.74 10.24
CA ARG A 73 35.91 -4.51 9.76
C ARG A 73 37.24 -4.15 10.42
N ARG A 74 37.40 -2.92 10.93
CA ARG A 74 38.60 -2.53 11.70
C ARG A 74 38.56 -3.03 13.14
N ILE A 75 37.36 -3.24 13.70
CA ILE A 75 37.17 -3.65 15.09
C ILE A 75 37.30 -5.18 15.22
N MET A 76 36.68 -5.94 14.32
CA MET A 76 36.66 -7.41 14.38
C MET A 76 37.30 -8.05 13.15
N VAL A 77 38.02 -9.16 13.33
CA VAL A 77 38.68 -9.89 12.23
C VAL A 77 38.04 -11.27 12.06
N TYR A 78 37.10 -11.38 11.12
CA TYR A 78 36.43 -12.64 10.82
C TYR A 78 37.24 -13.51 9.84
N PRO A 79 37.12 -14.85 9.94
CA PRO A 79 37.57 -15.78 8.91
C PRO A 79 36.88 -15.54 7.55
N LEU A 80 37.49 -15.99 6.45
CA LEU A 80 37.00 -15.71 5.08
C LEU A 80 35.59 -16.26 4.83
N ARG A 81 35.24 -17.40 5.44
CA ARG A 81 33.91 -18.02 5.35
C ARG A 81 32.78 -17.18 5.96
N PHE A 82 33.11 -16.22 6.83
CA PHE A 82 32.16 -15.39 7.57
C PHE A 82 32.32 -13.89 7.27
N HIS A 83 32.87 -13.55 6.11
CA HIS A 83 33.01 -12.16 5.68
C HIS A 83 31.66 -11.40 5.64
N ALA A 84 30.56 -12.07 5.34
CA ALA A 84 29.22 -11.51 5.32
C ALA A 84 28.76 -10.96 6.68
N LEU A 85 29.31 -11.42 7.80
CA LEU A 85 28.95 -10.94 9.15
C LEU A 85 29.32 -9.47 9.38
N TYR A 86 30.23 -8.91 8.58
CA TYR A 86 30.56 -7.48 8.63
C TYR A 86 29.40 -6.58 8.23
N TYR A 87 28.43 -7.08 7.46
CA TYR A 87 27.28 -6.31 7.00
C TYR A 87 26.13 -6.28 8.02
N PHE A 88 26.20 -7.09 9.08
CA PHE A 88 25.09 -7.23 10.03
C PHE A 88 24.68 -5.91 10.70
N PRO A 89 25.60 -5.07 11.23
CA PRO A 89 25.22 -3.76 11.77
C PRO A 89 24.56 -2.87 10.71
N SER A 90 25.00 -2.97 9.46
CA SER A 90 24.44 -2.20 8.35
C SER A 90 23.02 -2.66 8.01
N CYS A 91 22.76 -3.96 8.03
CA CYS A 91 21.42 -4.53 7.87
C CYS A 91 20.47 -4.11 9.00
N VAL A 92 20.95 -4.10 10.25
CA VAL A 92 20.16 -3.62 11.41
C VAL A 92 19.77 -2.15 11.22
N VAL A 93 20.73 -1.29 10.91
CA VAL A 93 20.47 0.15 10.69
C VAL A 93 19.52 0.35 9.52
N LEU A 94 19.73 -0.37 8.41
CA LEU A 94 18.86 -0.32 7.24
C LEU A 94 17.42 -0.67 7.59
N GLY A 95 17.19 -1.82 8.26
CA GLY A 95 15.86 -2.27 8.66
C GLY A 95 15.17 -1.31 9.64
N LEU A 96 15.91 -0.77 10.63
CA LEU A 96 15.37 0.20 11.58
C LEU A 96 14.96 1.51 10.90
N LEU A 97 15.80 2.02 10.01
CA LEU A 97 15.55 3.25 9.26
C LEU A 97 14.28 3.12 8.40
N THR A 98 14.03 1.94 7.83
CA THR A 98 12.82 1.64 7.05
C THR A 98 11.65 1.09 7.89
N SER A 99 11.72 1.20 9.22
CA SER A 99 10.63 0.85 10.13
C SER A 99 9.93 2.07 10.72
N ILE A 100 10.34 3.27 10.31
CA ILE A 100 9.76 4.53 10.79
C ILE A 100 8.33 4.66 10.25
N VAL A 101 7.38 4.79 11.16
CA VAL A 101 5.98 5.03 10.88
C VAL A 101 5.50 6.24 11.68
N PRO A 102 4.69 7.13 11.09
CA PRO A 102 4.03 8.20 11.82
C PRO A 102 3.18 7.71 12.98
N GLN A 103 3.30 8.43 14.10
CA GLN A 103 2.39 8.42 15.22
C GLN A 103 1.53 9.69 15.16
N THR A 104 0.62 9.90 16.12
CA THR A 104 -0.25 11.07 16.17
C THR A 104 0.54 12.40 16.07
N GLY A 105 0.14 13.25 15.13
CA GLY A 105 0.79 14.53 14.86
C GLY A 105 2.10 14.41 14.09
N TRP A 106 3.15 15.05 14.59
CA TRP A 106 4.51 15.02 14.00
C TRP A 106 5.42 13.95 14.64
N ASN A 107 4.86 13.13 15.53
CA ASN A 107 5.62 12.11 16.22
C ASN A 107 5.83 10.91 15.30
N VAL A 108 6.94 10.21 15.49
CA VAL A 108 7.25 8.99 14.75
C VAL A 108 7.51 7.84 15.73
N GLN A 109 7.14 6.64 15.32
CA GLN A 109 7.37 5.40 16.04
C GLN A 109 8.05 4.39 15.11
N LEU A 110 8.87 3.51 15.69
CA LEU A 110 9.39 2.36 14.97
C LEU A 110 8.37 1.21 15.04
N SER A 111 7.91 0.73 13.88
CA SER A 111 7.03 -0.46 13.80
C SER A 111 7.78 -1.77 14.00
N THR A 112 9.08 -1.71 14.31
CA THR A 112 9.96 -2.87 14.50
C THR A 112 9.45 -3.76 15.63
N ASN A 113 9.47 -5.07 15.41
CA ASN A 113 9.31 -6.04 16.48
C ASN A 113 10.62 -6.15 17.30
N TRP A 114 10.65 -5.48 18.46
CA TRP A 114 11.82 -5.43 19.32
C TRP A 114 12.28 -6.80 19.82
N ILE A 115 11.36 -7.74 20.06
CA ILE A 115 11.71 -9.12 20.49
C ILE A 115 12.47 -9.83 19.38
N TRP A 116 12.03 -9.69 18.13
CA TRP A 116 12.72 -10.32 17.01
C TRP A 116 14.10 -9.70 16.78
N LEU A 117 14.22 -8.37 16.92
CA LEU A 117 15.50 -7.68 16.83
C LEU A 117 16.49 -8.15 17.90
N THR A 118 16.05 -8.30 19.17
CA THR A 118 16.93 -8.79 20.24
C THR A 118 17.36 -10.24 20.00
N VAL A 119 16.48 -11.11 19.51
CA VAL A 119 16.82 -12.48 19.10
C VAL A 119 17.87 -12.48 17.99
N CYS A 120 17.70 -11.63 16.96
CA CYS A 120 18.68 -11.53 15.87
C CYS A 120 20.06 -11.06 16.36
N ILE A 121 20.10 -10.08 17.27
CA ILE A 121 21.35 -9.59 17.88
C ILE A 121 22.01 -10.70 18.72
N PHE A 122 21.23 -11.44 19.51
CA PHE A 122 21.75 -12.55 20.30
C PHE A 122 22.34 -13.65 19.42
N LEU A 123 21.62 -14.05 18.36
CA LEU A 123 22.11 -15.03 17.39
C LEU A 123 23.39 -14.55 16.69
N TYR A 124 23.47 -13.26 16.35
CA TYR A 124 24.67 -12.68 15.77
C TYR A 124 25.87 -12.73 16.71
N ILE A 125 25.68 -12.44 18.01
CA ILE A 125 26.73 -12.54 19.03
C ILE A 125 27.20 -13.99 19.16
N LEU A 126 26.27 -14.95 19.25
CA LEU A 126 26.58 -16.38 19.33
C LEU A 126 27.38 -16.87 18.11
N VAL A 127 26.94 -16.49 16.91
CA VAL A 127 27.61 -16.84 15.65
C VAL A 127 28.99 -16.20 15.56
N THR A 128 29.11 -14.94 15.96
CA THR A 128 30.39 -14.22 16.05
C THR A 128 31.34 -14.93 17.00
N TRP A 129 30.86 -15.32 18.18
CA TRP A 129 31.64 -16.07 19.16
C TRP A 129 32.12 -17.41 18.57
N MET A 130 31.23 -18.21 17.98
CA MET A 130 31.60 -19.47 17.31
C MET A 130 32.60 -19.25 16.16
N ALA A 131 32.39 -18.21 15.36
CA ALA A 131 33.23 -17.88 14.22
C ALA A 131 34.68 -17.55 14.61
N LEU A 132 34.84 -16.85 15.74
CA LEU A 132 36.15 -16.46 16.28
C LEU A 132 36.84 -17.64 17.01
N HIS A 133 36.08 -18.49 17.70
CA HIS A 133 36.63 -19.64 18.44
C HIS A 133 37.04 -20.83 17.56
N PHE A 134 36.41 -21.03 16.39
CA PHE A 134 36.67 -22.17 15.51
C PHE A 134 37.30 -21.77 14.16
N PRO A 135 38.45 -21.09 14.09
CA PRO A 135 38.99 -20.54 12.83
C PRO A 135 39.15 -21.58 11.71
N ASP A 136 39.16 -21.12 10.46
CA ASP A 136 39.25 -21.97 9.25
C ASP A 136 40.31 -23.08 9.42
N ARG A 137 39.89 -24.35 9.41
CA ARG A 137 40.80 -25.51 9.42
C ARG A 137 41.78 -25.34 8.25
N LYS A 138 43.09 -25.41 8.51
CA LYS A 138 44.17 -25.30 7.53
C LYS A 138 44.27 -26.52 6.59
N ASN A 139 43.14 -27.06 6.12
CA ASN A 139 43.12 -28.29 5.36
C ASN A 139 43.01 -28.00 3.86
N GLY A 140 44.12 -28.20 3.15
CA GLY A 140 44.16 -28.40 1.69
C GLY A 140 43.65 -27.25 0.81
N LYS A 141 43.73 -27.45 -0.52
CA LYS A 141 43.19 -26.52 -1.52
C LYS A 141 41.64 -26.51 -1.43
N GLN A 142 41.08 -25.72 -0.53
CA GLN A 142 39.64 -25.46 -0.53
C GLN A 142 39.27 -24.57 -1.71
N ASN A 143 38.28 -25.00 -2.49
CA ASN A 143 37.75 -24.23 -3.62
C ASN A 143 37.08 -22.93 -3.13
N ALA A 144 37.25 -21.84 -3.88
CA ALA A 144 36.69 -20.53 -3.54
C ALA A 144 35.16 -20.56 -3.33
N PHE A 145 34.47 -21.45 -4.05
CA PHE A 145 33.03 -21.67 -3.93
C PHE A 145 32.59 -22.10 -2.52
N SER A 146 33.39 -22.92 -1.83
CA SER A 146 33.09 -23.39 -0.47
C SER A 146 32.98 -22.22 0.52
N PHE A 147 33.80 -21.19 0.33
CA PHE A 147 33.72 -19.96 1.13
C PHE A 147 32.57 -19.05 0.69
N LEU A 148 32.30 -18.96 -0.61
CA LEU A 148 31.26 -18.07 -1.14
C LEU A 148 29.85 -18.51 -0.72
N TRP A 149 29.55 -19.80 -0.76
CA TRP A 149 28.21 -20.30 -0.43
C TRP A 149 27.79 -19.97 1.01
N VAL A 150 28.70 -20.12 1.97
CA VAL A 150 28.43 -19.75 3.38
C VAL A 150 28.18 -18.25 3.51
N ASN A 151 28.95 -17.41 2.82
CA ASN A 151 28.73 -15.97 2.81
C ASN A 151 27.40 -15.58 2.15
N PHE A 152 26.99 -16.26 1.08
CA PHE A 152 25.69 -16.04 0.44
C PHE A 152 24.54 -16.40 1.36
N LEU A 153 24.63 -17.53 2.07
CA LEU A 153 23.65 -17.92 3.06
C LEU A 153 23.50 -16.84 4.15
N TRP A 154 24.62 -16.33 4.68
CA TRP A 154 24.59 -15.26 5.68
C TRP A 154 24.03 -13.94 5.15
N LEU A 155 24.32 -13.57 3.90
CA LEU A 155 23.72 -12.38 3.29
C LEU A 155 22.22 -12.57 3.09
N ALA A 156 21.79 -13.74 2.60
CA ALA A 156 20.36 -14.04 2.42
C ALA A 156 19.61 -13.97 3.76
N LEU A 157 20.15 -14.56 4.83
CA LEU A 157 19.56 -14.49 6.17
C LEU A 157 19.47 -13.04 6.68
N GLN A 158 20.52 -12.24 6.46
CA GLN A 158 20.51 -10.83 6.83
C GLN A 158 19.50 -10.01 6.01
N PHE A 159 19.33 -10.29 4.73
CA PHE A 159 18.31 -9.62 3.90
C PHE A 159 16.89 -10.00 4.33
N CYS A 160 16.65 -11.27 4.68
CA CYS A 160 15.37 -11.68 5.29
C CYS A 160 15.12 -10.95 6.61
N MET A 161 16.15 -10.81 7.44
CA MET A 161 16.08 -10.06 8.70
C MET A 161 15.73 -8.58 8.47
N VAL A 162 16.33 -7.91 7.49
CA VAL A 162 15.98 -6.51 7.13
C VAL A 162 14.49 -6.38 6.90
N ASN A 163 13.91 -7.28 6.10
CA ASN A 163 12.48 -7.30 5.82
C ASN A 163 11.61 -7.60 7.04
N SER A 164 12.11 -8.37 8.00
CA SER A 164 11.39 -8.65 9.26
C SER A 164 11.40 -7.48 10.24
N ILE A 165 12.40 -6.60 10.17
CA ILE A 165 12.53 -5.40 11.02
C ILE A 165 11.77 -4.23 10.40
N ALA A 166 11.87 -4.07 9.08
CA ALA A 166 11.28 -2.97 8.34
C ALA A 166 9.75 -3.01 8.33
N ASN A 167 9.14 -1.90 7.90
CA ASN A 167 7.73 -1.91 7.55
C ASN A 167 7.57 -2.46 6.13
N THR A 168 6.93 -3.62 6.02
CA THR A 168 6.61 -4.29 4.75
C THR A 168 5.10 -4.46 4.56
N LYS A 169 4.28 -3.61 5.21
CA LYS A 169 2.82 -3.67 5.03
C LYS A 169 2.45 -3.11 3.66
N ASP A 170 2.03 -3.97 2.74
CA ASP A 170 1.68 -3.60 1.37
C ASP A 170 0.70 -2.42 1.30
N VAL A 171 -0.38 -2.48 2.08
CA VAL A 171 -1.40 -1.43 2.14
C VAL A 171 -0.81 -0.07 2.51
N TYR A 172 0.14 -0.04 3.45
CA TYR A 172 0.80 1.20 3.85
C TYR A 172 1.65 1.76 2.70
N HIS A 173 2.41 0.91 2.00
CA HIS A 173 3.17 1.32 0.81
C HIS A 173 2.28 1.78 -0.34
N TYR A 174 1.16 1.11 -0.57
CA TYR A 174 0.15 1.55 -1.55
C TYR A 174 -0.38 2.93 -1.21
N ARG A 175 -0.69 3.19 0.07
CA ARG A 175 -1.16 4.49 0.54
C ARG A 175 -0.14 5.59 0.26
N LEU A 176 1.12 5.39 0.64
CA LEU A 176 2.16 6.39 0.43
C LEU A 176 2.40 6.69 -1.05
N LYS A 177 2.40 5.65 -1.89
CA LYS A 177 2.59 5.80 -3.34
C LYS A 177 1.39 6.48 -4.01
N ALA A 178 0.17 6.14 -3.61
CA ALA A 178 -1.05 6.79 -4.09
C ALA A 178 -1.10 8.26 -3.68
N GLU A 179 -0.72 8.57 -2.43
CA GLU A 179 -0.63 9.93 -1.92
C GLU A 179 0.34 10.80 -2.73
N ARG A 180 1.55 10.28 -3.01
CA ARG A 180 2.53 10.98 -3.85
C ARG A 180 1.94 11.33 -5.22
N TYR A 181 1.35 10.35 -5.90
CA TYR A 181 0.77 10.58 -7.23
C TYR A 181 -0.40 11.57 -7.20
N LEU A 182 -1.26 11.53 -6.18
CA LEU A 182 -2.35 12.49 -6.03
C LEU A 182 -1.83 13.92 -5.86
N VAL A 183 -0.80 14.12 -5.03
CA VAL A 183 -0.17 15.42 -4.81
C VAL A 183 0.53 15.93 -6.07
N GLU A 184 1.16 15.04 -6.83
CA GLU A 184 1.77 15.34 -8.14
C GLU A 184 0.74 15.55 -9.26
N GLY A 185 -0.55 15.27 -9.00
CA GLY A 185 -1.64 15.40 -9.98
C GLY A 185 -1.71 14.27 -11.01
N GLN A 186 -1.05 13.13 -10.75
CA GLN A 186 -1.04 11.93 -11.59
C GLN A 186 -2.12 10.94 -11.15
N ASP A 187 -3.39 11.32 -11.28
CA ASP A 187 -4.53 10.55 -10.74
C ASP A 187 -4.62 9.12 -11.32
N SER A 188 -4.40 8.95 -12.63
CA SER A 188 -4.41 7.63 -13.29
C SER A 188 -3.37 6.66 -12.72
N LEU A 189 -2.17 7.15 -12.37
CA LEU A 189 -1.14 6.33 -11.75
C LEU A 189 -1.51 5.98 -10.31
N ALA A 190 -2.17 6.88 -9.58
CA ALA A 190 -2.69 6.60 -8.24
C ALA A 190 -3.72 5.45 -8.26
N LEU A 191 -4.58 5.39 -9.28
CA LEU A 191 -5.56 4.31 -9.45
C LEU A 191 -4.91 2.95 -9.76
N GLN A 192 -3.76 2.93 -10.43
CA GLN A 192 -3.01 1.70 -10.70
C GLN A 192 -2.34 1.12 -9.43
N VAL A 193 -2.12 1.94 -8.40
CA VAL A 193 -1.47 1.50 -7.16
C VAL A 193 -2.33 0.47 -6.43
N GLY A 194 -1.81 -0.77 -6.39
CA GLY A 194 -2.50 -1.88 -5.72
C GLY A 194 -3.85 -2.22 -6.35
N ALA A 195 -4.09 -1.91 -7.63
CA ALA A 195 -5.38 -2.14 -8.30
C ALA A 195 -5.82 -3.61 -8.26
N GLN A 196 -4.86 -4.54 -8.29
CA GLN A 196 -5.10 -5.98 -8.18
C GLN A 196 -5.15 -6.49 -6.73
N SER A 197 -4.87 -5.63 -5.75
CA SER A 197 -4.89 -5.99 -4.33
C SER A 197 -6.30 -5.91 -3.77
N LEU A 198 -6.74 -6.98 -3.11
CA LEU A 198 -7.96 -6.96 -2.31
C LEU A 198 -7.78 -6.23 -0.98
N GLN A 199 -6.54 -6.14 -0.49
CA GLN A 199 -6.26 -5.41 0.75
C GLN A 199 -6.36 -3.91 0.50
N THR A 200 -7.17 -3.24 1.31
CA THR A 200 -7.32 -1.79 1.33
C THR A 200 -7.43 -1.30 2.77
N ASP A 201 -7.32 0.00 2.94
CA ASP A 201 -7.72 0.70 4.15
C ASP A 201 -8.60 1.88 3.78
N ARG A 202 -9.21 2.51 4.80
CA ARG A 202 -10.10 3.66 4.63
C ARG A 202 -9.43 4.80 3.84
N SER A 203 -8.18 5.12 4.14
CA SER A 203 -7.47 6.23 3.52
C SER A 203 -7.17 5.94 2.03
N LEU A 204 -6.73 4.73 1.69
CA LEU A 204 -6.44 4.27 0.34
C LEU A 204 -7.72 4.22 -0.50
N THR A 205 -8.83 3.74 0.08
CA THR A 205 -10.14 3.78 -0.59
C THR A 205 -10.55 5.24 -0.86
N ALA A 206 -10.46 6.13 0.14
CA ALA A 206 -10.77 7.55 -0.06
C ALA A 206 -9.87 8.22 -1.11
N MET A 207 -8.58 7.87 -1.18
CA MET A 207 -7.65 8.33 -2.21
C MET A 207 -8.05 7.87 -3.61
N ARG A 208 -8.47 6.60 -3.76
CA ARG A 208 -8.95 6.06 -5.04
C ARG A 208 -10.24 6.73 -5.48
N VAL A 209 -11.20 6.91 -4.56
CA VAL A 209 -12.44 7.64 -4.81
C VAL A 209 -12.14 9.08 -5.26
N PHE A 210 -11.17 9.73 -4.62
CA PHE A 210 -10.73 11.07 -5.00
C PHE A 210 -10.12 11.12 -6.40
N ALA A 211 -9.21 10.19 -6.73
CA ALA A 211 -8.64 10.08 -8.07
C ALA A 211 -9.71 9.81 -9.13
N LEU A 212 -10.64 8.87 -8.87
CA LEU A 212 -11.77 8.59 -9.76
C LEU A 212 -12.65 9.82 -9.99
N SER A 213 -12.90 10.61 -8.94
CA SER A 213 -13.70 11.82 -9.06
C SER A 213 -13.00 12.92 -9.87
N ARG A 214 -11.68 13.07 -9.75
CA ARG A 214 -10.91 14.01 -10.57
C ARG A 214 -10.90 13.61 -12.05
N GLU A 215 -10.95 12.31 -12.33
CA GLU A 215 -11.07 11.77 -13.70
C GLU A 215 -12.51 11.67 -14.21
N ASN A 216 -13.52 12.07 -13.42
CA ASN A 216 -14.95 11.91 -13.73
C ASN A 216 -15.39 10.45 -13.99
N LEU A 217 -14.70 9.48 -13.37
CA LEU A 217 -14.94 8.04 -13.49
C LEU A 217 -15.56 7.44 -12.22
N LEU A 218 -15.96 8.27 -11.25
CA LEU A 218 -16.44 7.79 -9.95
C LEU A 218 -17.68 6.90 -10.08
N GLY A 219 -18.70 7.32 -10.82
CA GLY A 219 -19.89 6.49 -11.07
C GLY A 219 -19.66 5.29 -12.00
N GLU A 220 -18.51 5.23 -12.69
CA GLU A 220 -18.20 4.21 -13.68
C GLU A 220 -17.37 3.05 -13.10
N LYS A 221 -16.49 3.35 -12.12
CA LYS A 221 -15.46 2.41 -11.64
C LYS A 221 -15.38 2.28 -10.11
N LEU A 222 -16.35 2.82 -9.37
CA LEU A 222 -16.35 2.72 -7.91
C LEU A 222 -16.21 1.27 -7.42
N PHE A 223 -16.90 0.33 -8.07
CA PHE A 223 -16.92 -1.08 -7.67
C PHE A 223 -15.81 -1.92 -8.32
N ASP A 224 -14.97 -1.34 -9.18
CA ASP A 224 -13.73 -1.99 -9.63
C ASP A 224 -12.75 -2.19 -8.45
N PHE A 225 -12.88 -1.37 -7.40
CA PHE A 225 -12.06 -1.45 -6.19
C PHE A 225 -12.81 -2.10 -5.02
N PRO A 226 -12.12 -2.80 -4.10
CA PRO A 226 -12.74 -3.37 -2.91
C PRO A 226 -13.38 -2.31 -2.00
N GLN A 227 -14.64 -2.50 -1.64
CA GLN A 227 -15.44 -1.63 -0.76
C GLN A 227 -15.87 -2.41 0.49
N TYR A 228 -15.57 -1.91 1.70
CA TYR A 228 -15.81 -2.65 2.94
C TYR A 228 -16.67 -1.93 3.98
N ASN A 229 -16.52 -0.60 4.16
CA ASN A 229 -17.25 0.15 5.21
C ASN A 229 -18.31 1.12 4.65
N GLY A 230 -18.89 0.83 3.49
CA GLY A 230 -19.94 1.67 2.91
C GLY A 230 -19.49 3.12 2.67
N SER A 231 -20.37 4.09 2.90
CA SER A 231 -20.09 5.52 2.73
C SER A 231 -18.99 6.07 3.64
N GLN A 232 -18.64 5.37 4.72
CA GLN A 232 -17.59 5.81 5.64
C GLN A 232 -16.20 5.81 4.97
N ASP A 233 -15.98 4.95 3.98
CA ASP A 233 -14.70 4.87 3.27
C ASP A 233 -14.55 5.90 2.14
N LEU A 234 -15.60 6.66 1.80
CA LEU A 234 -15.52 7.71 0.77
C LEU A 234 -14.63 8.88 1.17
N LEU A 235 -14.55 9.16 2.48
CA LEU A 235 -13.78 10.28 3.02
C LEU A 235 -12.76 9.77 4.05
N PRO A 236 -11.57 10.39 4.10
CA PRO A 236 -10.54 10.04 5.07
C PRO A 236 -11.02 10.25 6.50
N SER A 237 -10.48 9.47 7.45
CA SER A 237 -10.77 9.71 8.85
C SER A 237 -10.17 11.04 9.30
N LEU A 238 -10.88 11.78 10.17
CA LEU A 238 -10.34 12.99 10.82
C LEU A 238 -9.09 12.67 11.68
N SER A 239 -8.90 11.42 12.07
CA SER A 239 -7.75 10.92 12.83
C SER A 239 -6.57 10.48 11.96
N ASP A 240 -6.71 10.46 10.62
CA ASP A 240 -5.62 10.09 9.73
C ASP A 240 -4.57 11.21 9.73
N THR A 241 -3.53 10.98 10.53
CA THR A 241 -2.46 11.93 10.85
C THR A 241 -1.23 11.80 9.93
N THR A 242 -1.28 10.84 9.01
CA THR A 242 -0.20 10.45 8.11
C THR A 242 -0.11 11.39 6.93
N TYR A 243 0.74 12.43 6.95
CA TYR A 243 0.99 13.33 5.79
C TYR A 243 -0.24 13.95 5.09
N ALA A 244 -1.43 13.69 5.63
CA ALA A 244 -2.68 13.70 4.91
C ALA A 244 -3.12 15.12 4.58
N HIS A 245 -2.39 16.13 5.04
CA HIS A 245 -2.80 17.50 4.94
C HIS A 245 -2.89 17.96 3.49
N ASP A 246 -2.04 17.52 2.58
CA ASP A 246 -2.00 18.14 1.25
C ASP A 246 -3.02 17.53 0.28
N TRP A 247 -3.11 16.20 0.19
CA TRP A 247 -4.15 15.58 -0.64
C TRP A 247 -5.56 15.75 -0.03
N THR A 248 -5.73 15.75 1.29
CA THR A 248 -7.07 15.98 1.87
C THR A 248 -7.52 17.44 1.72
N LYS A 249 -6.61 18.42 1.79
CA LYS A 249 -6.93 19.81 1.42
C LYS A 249 -7.39 19.86 -0.04
N ALA A 250 -6.70 19.18 -0.95
CA ALA A 250 -7.08 19.11 -2.36
C ALA A 250 -8.46 18.44 -2.55
N LEU A 251 -8.73 17.33 -1.84
CA LEU A 251 -10.03 16.67 -1.81
C LEU A 251 -11.15 17.60 -1.37
N TYR A 252 -11.01 18.25 -0.21
CA TYR A 252 -12.07 19.13 0.30
C TYR A 252 -12.25 20.40 -0.55
N LYS A 253 -11.19 20.86 -1.22
CA LYS A 253 -11.27 21.92 -2.23
C LYS A 253 -12.07 21.46 -3.46
N HIS A 254 -11.83 20.24 -3.94
CA HIS A 254 -12.56 19.61 -5.05
C HIS A 254 -14.04 19.39 -4.74
N LEU A 255 -14.36 18.99 -3.51
CA LEU A 255 -15.73 18.85 -3.02
C LEU A 255 -16.42 20.21 -2.75
N GLY A 256 -15.65 21.29 -2.59
CA GLY A 256 -16.18 22.61 -2.26
C GLY A 256 -16.53 22.80 -0.77
N GLY A 257 -16.04 21.93 0.12
CA GLY A 257 -16.30 22.03 1.55
C GLY A 257 -15.58 20.97 2.39
N LYS A 258 -15.37 21.27 3.67
CA LYS A 258 -14.77 20.36 4.66
C LYS A 258 -15.78 20.06 5.79
N PRO A 259 -15.85 18.83 6.31
CA PRO A 259 -16.71 18.50 7.45
C PRO A 259 -16.29 19.28 8.71
N GLY A 260 -17.29 19.70 9.50
CA GLY A 260 -17.07 20.28 10.82
C GLY A 260 -16.55 19.24 11.83
N LYS A 261 -15.90 19.69 12.91
CA LYS A 261 -15.26 18.81 13.92
C LYS A 261 -16.19 17.76 14.54
N ASN A 262 -17.49 18.03 14.60
CA ASN A 262 -18.49 17.15 15.21
C ASN A 262 -19.23 16.26 14.19
N MET A 263 -18.94 16.40 12.89
CA MET A 263 -19.62 15.65 11.84
C MET A 263 -18.94 14.31 11.65
N LYS A 264 -19.57 13.24 12.17
CA LYS A 264 -19.08 11.87 12.08
C LYS A 264 -19.65 11.09 10.90
N ASP A 265 -20.82 11.50 10.42
CA ASP A 265 -21.51 10.83 9.32
C ASP A 265 -21.15 11.49 7.98
N ASN A 266 -20.45 10.73 7.15
CA ASN A 266 -20.02 11.15 5.81
C ASN A 266 -21.21 11.40 4.88
N THR A 267 -22.25 10.56 4.91
CA THR A 267 -23.43 10.71 4.05
C THR A 267 -24.16 11.99 4.42
N ARG A 268 -24.37 12.23 5.72
CA ARG A 268 -24.99 13.48 6.20
C ARG A 268 -24.19 14.73 5.82
N PHE A 269 -22.87 14.65 5.88
CA PHE A 269 -22.01 15.74 5.41
C PHE A 269 -22.21 16.03 3.92
N LEU A 270 -22.22 14.99 3.07
CA LEU A 270 -22.40 15.11 1.63
C LEU A 270 -23.81 15.61 1.27
N GLU A 271 -24.85 15.20 2.01
CA GLU A 271 -26.21 15.75 1.87
C GLU A 271 -26.22 17.27 2.05
N LEU A 272 -25.67 17.75 3.17
CA LEU A 272 -25.60 19.18 3.48
C LEU A 272 -24.74 19.94 2.47
N LEU A 273 -23.70 19.31 1.92
CA LEU A 273 -22.83 19.90 0.91
C LEU A 273 -23.55 20.05 -0.43
N SER A 274 -24.29 19.01 -0.85
CA SER A 274 -25.04 18.97 -2.11
C SER A 274 -26.18 19.99 -2.18
N GLN A 275 -26.76 20.36 -1.03
CA GLN A 275 -27.85 21.33 -0.94
C GLN A 275 -27.37 22.79 -1.10
N ARG A 276 -26.06 23.04 -1.04
CA ARG A 276 -25.54 24.40 -1.19
C ARG A 276 -25.67 24.87 -2.63
N PRO A 277 -25.95 26.17 -2.86
CA PRO A 277 -25.95 26.75 -4.21
C PRO A 277 -24.60 26.57 -4.93
N SER A 278 -23.51 26.49 -4.16
CA SER A 278 -22.13 26.31 -4.64
C SER A 278 -21.68 24.84 -4.67
N ALA A 279 -22.60 23.87 -4.63
CA ALA A 279 -22.25 22.46 -4.66
C ALA A 279 -21.57 22.09 -5.98
N THR A 280 -20.41 21.44 -5.90
CA THR A 280 -19.68 20.98 -7.09
C THR A 280 -20.33 19.71 -7.66
N ALA A 281 -20.11 19.43 -8.95
CA ALA A 281 -20.55 18.17 -9.56
C ALA A 281 -19.96 16.96 -8.81
N ALA A 282 -18.70 17.04 -8.40
CA ALA A 282 -18.05 16.03 -7.58
C ALA A 282 -18.80 15.75 -6.26
N ALA A 283 -19.23 16.79 -5.53
CA ALA A 283 -20.00 16.60 -4.29
C ALA A 283 -21.32 15.84 -4.52
N LYS A 284 -21.97 16.07 -5.67
CA LYS A 284 -23.18 15.35 -6.07
C LYS A 284 -22.90 13.88 -6.37
N ASP A 285 -21.83 13.59 -7.11
CA ASP A 285 -21.42 12.21 -7.42
C ASP A 285 -21.02 11.44 -6.18
N TYR A 286 -20.29 12.08 -5.27
CA TYR A 286 -19.95 11.50 -3.97
C TYR A 286 -21.19 11.13 -3.16
N LEU A 287 -22.22 11.99 -3.15
CA LEU A 287 -23.48 11.71 -2.45
C LEU A 287 -24.21 10.52 -3.07
N LEU A 288 -24.31 10.46 -4.40
CA LEU A 288 -24.93 9.33 -5.09
C LEU A 288 -24.19 8.01 -4.79
N CYS A 289 -22.85 8.05 -4.85
CA CYS A 289 -22.02 6.91 -4.48
C CYS A 289 -22.15 6.52 -3.01
N ALA A 290 -22.34 7.48 -2.09
CA ALA A 290 -22.61 7.21 -0.69
C ALA A 290 -23.89 6.38 -0.52
N TYR A 291 -24.97 6.77 -1.21
CA TYR A 291 -26.21 5.99 -1.17
C TYR A 291 -26.08 4.59 -1.76
N LEU A 292 -25.33 4.43 -2.85
CA LEU A 292 -25.06 3.09 -3.40
C LEU A 292 -24.24 2.24 -2.41
N LEU A 293 -23.21 2.80 -1.81
CA LEU A 293 -22.39 2.10 -0.82
C LEU A 293 -23.20 1.73 0.44
N ASP A 294 -24.13 2.58 0.86
CA ASP A 294 -25.05 2.32 1.97
C ASP A 294 -26.25 1.45 1.56
N LYS A 295 -26.31 1.01 0.29
CA LYS A 295 -27.40 0.21 -0.31
C LYS A 295 -28.78 0.89 -0.22
N ASN A 296 -28.80 2.20 -0.07
CA ASN A 296 -30.01 3.01 0.04
C ASN A 296 -30.47 3.47 -1.34
N LEU A 297 -31.11 2.56 -2.09
CA LEU A 297 -31.58 2.84 -3.44
C LEU A 297 -32.69 3.89 -3.49
N ASP A 298 -33.56 3.98 -2.47
CA ASP A 298 -34.64 4.96 -2.42
C ASP A 298 -34.10 6.41 -2.36
N ALA A 299 -33.11 6.64 -1.49
CA ALA A 299 -32.45 7.94 -1.41
C ALA A 299 -31.67 8.27 -2.69
N PHE A 300 -30.98 7.28 -3.26
CA PHE A 300 -30.28 7.41 -4.54
C PHE A 300 -31.24 7.88 -5.66
N VAL A 301 -32.37 7.20 -5.85
CA VAL A 301 -33.37 7.52 -6.88
C VAL A 301 -34.00 8.89 -6.65
N THR A 302 -34.23 9.26 -5.40
CA THR A 302 -34.78 10.58 -5.05
C THR A 302 -33.85 11.73 -5.43
N VAL A 303 -32.53 11.53 -5.27
CA VAL A 303 -31.52 12.56 -5.49
C VAL A 303 -30.99 12.59 -6.92
N LEU A 304 -30.94 11.43 -7.61
CA LEU A 304 -30.35 11.27 -8.93
C LEU A 304 -30.82 12.33 -9.96
N PRO A 305 -32.12 12.63 -10.15
CA PRO A 305 -32.57 13.61 -11.15
C PRO A 305 -32.10 15.05 -10.89
N ARG A 306 -31.70 15.36 -9.65
CA ARG A 306 -31.16 16.68 -9.27
C ARG A 306 -29.67 16.80 -9.58
N CYS A 307 -29.02 15.66 -9.82
CA CYS A 307 -27.60 15.54 -10.04
C CYS A 307 -27.26 15.28 -11.50
N HIS A 308 -28.00 14.37 -12.13
CA HIS A 308 -27.81 13.95 -13.52
C HIS A 308 -29.13 13.86 -14.26
N GLU A 309 -29.08 14.07 -15.57
CA GLU A 309 -30.19 13.72 -16.45
C GLU A 309 -30.31 12.20 -16.53
N VAL A 310 -31.53 11.68 -16.38
CA VAL A 310 -31.78 10.24 -16.42
C VAL A 310 -31.88 9.79 -17.88
N ASN A 311 -30.72 9.50 -18.48
CA ASN A 311 -30.58 9.03 -19.86
C ASN A 311 -29.46 7.98 -19.98
N ASP A 312 -29.14 7.55 -21.20
CA ASP A 312 -28.14 6.51 -21.44
C ASP A 312 -26.68 6.93 -21.17
N ASN A 313 -26.43 8.24 -21.02
CA ASN A 313 -25.13 8.79 -20.67
C ASN A 313 -24.83 8.70 -19.17
N LEU A 314 -25.75 8.15 -18.37
CA LEU A 314 -25.51 7.89 -16.95
C LEU A 314 -24.31 6.96 -16.76
N PRO A 315 -23.52 7.16 -15.69
CA PRO A 315 -22.45 6.24 -15.31
C PRO A 315 -22.94 4.79 -15.14
N LEU A 316 -22.08 3.81 -15.46
CA LEU A 316 -22.41 2.38 -15.43
C LEU A 316 -23.09 1.97 -14.13
N HIS A 317 -22.49 2.26 -12.98
CA HIS A 317 -23.04 1.80 -11.71
C HIS A 317 -24.35 2.48 -11.34
N TYR A 318 -24.62 3.67 -11.87
CA TYR A 318 -25.90 4.36 -11.69
C TYR A 318 -26.98 3.66 -12.52
N LYS A 319 -26.66 3.23 -13.74
CA LYS A 319 -27.54 2.40 -14.58
C LYS A 319 -27.81 1.04 -13.95
N GLU A 320 -26.77 0.38 -13.43
CA GLU A 320 -26.89 -0.89 -12.69
C GLU A 320 -27.81 -0.76 -11.47
N ALA A 321 -27.68 0.34 -10.71
CA ALA A 321 -28.51 0.64 -9.54
C ALA A 321 -29.97 0.92 -9.91
N LEU A 322 -30.22 1.70 -10.97
CA LEU A 322 -31.57 1.99 -11.46
C LEU A 322 -32.31 0.74 -11.93
N ILE A 323 -31.64 -0.15 -12.66
CA ILE A 323 -32.25 -1.41 -13.11
C ILE A 323 -32.56 -2.31 -11.93
N LEU A 324 -31.65 -2.40 -10.96
CA LEU A 324 -31.91 -3.14 -9.73
C LEU A 324 -33.09 -2.53 -8.96
N TYR A 325 -33.15 -1.20 -8.84
CA TYR A 325 -34.26 -0.50 -8.18
C TYR A 325 -35.61 -0.82 -8.83
N ASN A 326 -35.71 -0.73 -10.16
CA ASN A 326 -36.95 -1.01 -10.90
C ASN A 326 -37.41 -2.46 -10.76
N ARG A 327 -36.48 -3.39 -10.55
CA ARG A 327 -36.81 -4.79 -10.28
C ARG A 327 -37.34 -5.01 -8.86
N LEU A 328 -36.79 -4.29 -7.89
CA LEU A 328 -37.14 -4.43 -6.49
C LEU A 328 -38.47 -3.74 -6.13
N HIS A 329 -38.93 -2.78 -6.95
CA HIS A 329 -40.12 -1.98 -6.69
C HIS A 329 -41.25 -2.29 -7.67
N THR A 330 -42.44 -2.57 -7.15
CA THR A 330 -43.66 -2.76 -7.95
C THR A 330 -44.15 -1.46 -8.59
N THR A 331 -43.94 -0.32 -7.92
CA THR A 331 -44.27 1.04 -8.40
C THR A 331 -43.06 1.96 -8.24
N PRO A 332 -42.07 1.90 -9.16
CA PRO A 332 -40.83 2.66 -9.05
C PRO A 332 -41.06 4.16 -9.28
N ALA A 333 -40.38 5.01 -8.50
CA ALA A 333 -40.45 6.47 -8.65
C ALA A 333 -39.83 6.97 -9.97
N ILE A 334 -38.84 6.24 -10.51
CA ILE A 334 -38.20 6.51 -11.79
C ILE A 334 -38.22 5.22 -12.60
N THR A 335 -38.74 5.26 -13.83
CA THR A 335 -38.64 4.12 -14.75
C THR A 335 -37.46 4.32 -15.69
N TYR A 336 -36.53 3.38 -15.69
CA TYR A 336 -35.34 3.34 -16.54
C TYR A 336 -35.21 1.95 -17.16
N LYS A 337 -34.92 1.88 -18.45
CA LYS A 337 -34.82 0.64 -19.21
C LYS A 337 -33.53 0.61 -20.00
N ASN A 338 -32.76 -0.46 -19.87
CA ASN A 338 -31.62 -0.75 -20.71
C ASN A 338 -31.53 -2.27 -20.86
N SER A 339 -31.84 -2.78 -22.06
CA SER A 339 -31.97 -4.21 -22.31
C SER A 339 -30.67 -4.97 -22.04
N VAL A 340 -29.52 -4.37 -22.34
CA VAL A 340 -28.20 -5.02 -22.16
C VAL A 340 -27.92 -5.21 -20.67
N ILE A 341 -28.09 -4.18 -19.86
CA ILE A 341 -27.82 -4.24 -18.42
C ILE A 341 -28.88 -5.12 -17.72
N GLU A 342 -30.13 -5.11 -18.18
CA GLU A 342 -31.18 -5.98 -17.65
C GLU A 342 -30.89 -7.46 -17.92
N THR A 343 -30.44 -7.81 -19.13
CA THR A 343 -29.95 -9.16 -19.46
C THR A 343 -28.78 -9.55 -18.56
N ASN A 344 -27.78 -8.69 -18.39
CA ASN A 344 -26.63 -8.96 -17.52
C ASN A 344 -27.04 -9.20 -16.05
N LEU A 345 -28.03 -8.45 -15.54
CA LEU A 345 -28.57 -8.66 -14.19
C LEU A 345 -29.27 -10.03 -14.08
N ASN A 346 -30.04 -10.41 -15.09
CA ASN A 346 -30.68 -11.73 -15.13
C ASN A 346 -29.64 -12.86 -15.13
N ASP A 347 -28.58 -12.71 -15.91
CA ASP A 347 -27.49 -13.69 -15.97
C ASP A 347 -26.75 -13.79 -14.65
N PHE A 348 -26.49 -12.66 -13.97
CA PHE A 348 -25.91 -12.63 -12.63
C PHE A 348 -26.76 -13.40 -11.61
N LEU A 349 -28.08 -13.15 -11.59
CA LEU A 349 -29.00 -13.82 -10.67
C LEU A 349 -29.09 -15.32 -10.97
N HIS A 350 -29.19 -15.69 -12.25
CA HIS A 350 -29.25 -17.08 -12.68
C HIS A 350 -27.96 -17.84 -12.36
N TYR A 351 -26.81 -17.22 -12.58
CA TYR A 351 -25.51 -17.79 -12.24
C TYR A 351 -25.39 -18.05 -10.73
N GLY A 352 -25.86 -17.11 -9.89
CA GLY A 352 -25.87 -17.29 -8.44
C GLY A 352 -26.78 -18.44 -7.97
N MET A 353 -27.89 -18.71 -8.66
CA MET A 353 -28.83 -19.79 -8.32
C MET A 353 -28.23 -21.19 -8.51
N GLN A 354 -27.15 -21.34 -9.29
CA GLN A 354 -26.47 -22.63 -9.50
C GLN A 354 -25.75 -23.15 -8.25
N TYR A 355 -25.47 -22.26 -7.28
CA TYR A 355 -24.71 -22.59 -6.07
C TYR A 355 -25.60 -22.54 -4.83
N THR A 356 -25.64 -23.64 -4.08
CA THR A 356 -26.47 -23.77 -2.86
C THR A 356 -25.85 -23.04 -1.66
N HIS A 357 -24.54 -23.18 -1.45
CA HIS A 357 -23.84 -22.58 -0.32
C HIS A 357 -23.58 -21.08 -0.53
N ALA A 358 -23.94 -20.26 0.46
CA ALA A 358 -23.85 -18.80 0.36
C ALA A 358 -22.43 -18.28 0.09
N THR A 359 -21.42 -18.87 0.73
CA THR A 359 -20.00 -18.47 0.55
C THR A 359 -19.49 -18.83 -0.84
N GLU A 360 -19.81 -20.04 -1.31
CA GLU A 360 -19.46 -20.48 -2.67
C GLU A 360 -20.13 -19.61 -3.72
N ARG A 361 -21.44 -19.36 -3.55
CA ARG A 361 -22.21 -18.45 -4.41
C ARG A 361 -21.55 -17.06 -4.50
N SER A 362 -21.23 -16.45 -3.36
CA SER A 362 -20.57 -15.14 -3.33
C SER A 362 -19.23 -15.15 -4.06
N ASN A 363 -18.39 -16.16 -3.81
CA ASN A 363 -17.07 -16.28 -4.42
C ASN A 363 -17.13 -16.50 -5.93
N GLN A 364 -18.07 -17.33 -6.41
CA GLN A 364 -18.24 -17.58 -7.83
C GLN A 364 -18.80 -16.35 -8.54
N CYS A 365 -19.82 -15.71 -7.98
CA CYS A 365 -20.35 -14.45 -8.51
C CYS A 365 -19.28 -13.35 -8.51
N ARG A 366 -18.39 -13.30 -7.52
CA ARG A 366 -17.29 -12.31 -7.46
C ARG A 366 -16.34 -12.43 -8.65
N ARG A 367 -16.06 -13.65 -9.11
CA ARG A 367 -15.11 -13.88 -10.21
C ARG A 367 -15.60 -13.31 -11.55
N MET A 368 -16.91 -13.35 -11.78
CA MET A 368 -17.51 -12.91 -13.05
C MET A 368 -18.10 -11.50 -12.98
N TYR A 369 -18.66 -11.12 -11.83
CA TYR A 369 -19.45 -9.90 -11.64
C TYR A 369 -18.96 -9.05 -10.46
N GLY A 370 -17.74 -9.29 -9.94
CA GLY A 370 -17.24 -8.65 -8.73
C GLY A 370 -17.10 -7.13 -8.82
N ASN A 371 -17.03 -6.59 -10.03
CA ASN A 371 -16.97 -5.16 -10.30
C ASN A 371 -18.35 -4.51 -10.53
N THR A 372 -19.44 -5.26 -10.45
CA THR A 372 -20.80 -4.73 -10.60
C THR A 372 -21.34 -4.25 -9.26
N TYR A 373 -22.23 -3.25 -9.31
CA TYR A 373 -22.98 -2.84 -8.12
C TYR A 373 -23.82 -3.99 -7.54
N TRP A 374 -24.30 -4.92 -8.38
CA TRP A 374 -25.14 -6.03 -7.93
C TRP A 374 -24.38 -6.99 -7.00
N TRP A 375 -23.14 -7.34 -7.34
CA TRP A 375 -22.33 -8.19 -6.46
C TRP A 375 -22.13 -7.51 -5.10
N TYR A 376 -21.81 -6.21 -5.11
CA TYR A 376 -21.70 -5.43 -3.88
C TYR A 376 -23.01 -5.42 -3.07
N TYR A 377 -24.13 -5.13 -3.72
CA TYR A 377 -25.45 -5.04 -3.08
C TYR A 377 -25.86 -6.36 -2.40
N TYR A 378 -25.72 -7.50 -3.10
CA TYR A 378 -26.18 -8.80 -2.57
C TYR A 378 -25.19 -9.46 -1.62
N TYR A 379 -23.88 -9.32 -1.83
CA TYR A 379 -22.88 -10.15 -1.13
C TYR A 379 -21.92 -9.38 -0.23
N GLN A 380 -21.64 -8.09 -0.50
CA GLN A 380 -20.73 -7.34 0.35
C GLN A 380 -21.39 -7.07 1.70
N LYS A 381 -20.73 -7.49 2.78
CA LYS A 381 -21.13 -7.17 4.15
C LYS A 381 -20.20 -6.08 4.71
N PRO A 382 -20.68 -5.23 5.63
CA PRO A 382 -19.80 -4.35 6.40
C PRO A 382 -18.72 -5.19 7.11
N SER A 383 -17.48 -4.70 7.15
CA SER A 383 -16.50 -5.25 8.10
C SER A 383 -17.01 -5.05 9.52
N GLU A 384 -17.12 -6.14 10.28
CA GLU A 384 -17.41 -6.11 11.73
C GLU A 384 -16.26 -5.51 12.54
#